data_AF-A0A945A0G6-F1
#
_entry.id   AF-A0A945A0G6-F1
#
_cell.length_a   1.000
_cell.length_b   1.000
_cell.length_c   1.000
_cell.angle_alpha   90.00
_cell.angle_beta   90.00
_cell.angle_gamma   90.00
#
_symmetry.space_group_name_H-M   'P 1'
#
loop_
_entity.id
_entity.type
_entity.pdbx_description
1 polymer ?
#
loop_
_entity_poly.entity_id
_entity_poly.type
_entity_poly.pdbx_seq_one_letter_code
_entity_poly.pdbx_strand_id
1 'polypeptide(L)'
;MREIGRVAGILGAALTFFVGIINIVLGLDSSSPDQGGGSLIVRGAMLIGLSGMAGYAASIASRRPQQATLHFTVVAILGSIVALRSFWIAAVVLLIAAFVIYSNRRS
;
A
#
# COMPACT_ATOMS: atom_id res chain seq x y z
N MET A 1 17.71 11.66 6.07
CA MET A 1 16.96 10.40 6.24
C MET A 1 15.43 10.55 6.26
N ARG A 2 14.85 11.64 6.81
CA ARG A 2 13.37 11.87 6.77
C ARG A 2 12.78 11.88 5.35
N GLU A 3 13.50 12.44 4.39
CA GLU A 3 13.06 12.53 2.99
C GLU A 3 13.03 11.17 2.29
N ILE A 4 13.99 10.29 2.61
CA ILE A 4 14.05 8.91 2.11
C ILE A 4 12.82 8.11 2.55
N GLY A 5 12.42 8.22 3.82
CA GLY A 5 11.21 7.55 4.33
C GLY A 5 9.93 8.05 3.66
N ARG A 6 9.85 9.37 3.37
CA ARG A 6 8.71 9.94 2.64
C ARG A 6 8.64 9.43 1.20
N VAL A 7 9.78 9.43 0.50
CA VAL A 7 9.88 8.93 -0.89
C VAL A 7 9.52 7.45 -0.96
N ALA A 8 10.04 6.63 -0.04
CA ALA A 8 9.68 5.22 0.05
C ALA A 8 8.17 5.03 0.31
N GLY A 9 7.57 5.85 1.17
CA GLY A 9 6.12 5.82 1.41
C GLY A 9 5.29 6.17 0.18
N ILE A 10 5.69 7.19 -0.60
CA ILE A 10 5.04 7.57 -1.87
C ILE A 10 5.19 6.44 -2.90
N LEU A 11 6.37 5.84 -3.01
CA LEU A 11 6.60 4.69 -3.89
C LEU A 11 5.71 3.51 -3.51
N GLY A 12 5.61 3.19 -2.22
CA GLY A 12 4.73 2.14 -1.71
C GLY A 12 3.25 2.42 -2.02
N ALA A 13 2.80 3.67 -1.88
CA ALA A 13 1.45 4.09 -2.25
C ALA A 13 1.20 3.94 -3.77
N ALA A 14 2.13 4.37 -4.61
CA ALA A 14 2.03 4.24 -6.06
C ALA A 14 1.97 2.76 -6.50
N LEU A 15 2.85 1.92 -5.95
CA LEU A 15 2.82 0.47 -6.21
C LEU A 15 1.48 -0.15 -5.81
N THR A 16 0.98 0.19 -4.61
CA THR A 16 -0.32 -0.29 -4.11
C THR A 16 -1.46 0.12 -5.06
N PHE A 17 -1.40 1.33 -5.61
CA PHE A 17 -2.38 1.82 -6.58
C PHE A 17 -2.35 1.01 -7.89
N PHE A 18 -1.16 0.79 -8.46
CA PHE A 18 -1.02 0.03 -9.70
C PHE A 18 -1.46 -1.42 -9.54
N VAL A 19 -1.13 -2.07 -8.42
CA VAL A 19 -1.64 -3.43 -8.12
C VAL A 19 -3.16 -3.43 -8.05
N GLY A 20 -3.76 -2.38 -7.48
CA GLY A 20 -5.20 -2.16 -7.47
C GLY A 20 -5.81 -2.09 -8.87
N ILE A 21 -5.25 -1.26 -9.75
CA ILE A 21 -5.70 -1.13 -11.15
C ILE A 21 -5.60 -2.47 -11.87
N ILE A 22 -4.45 -3.17 -11.75
CA ILE A 22 -4.24 -4.46 -12.41
C ILE A 22 -5.32 -5.47 -11.99
N ASN A 23 -5.66 -5.53 -10.69
CA ASN A 23 -6.72 -6.42 -10.21
C ASN A 23 -8.11 -6.06 -10.77
N ILE A 24 -8.43 -4.76 -10.94
CA ILE A 24 -9.68 -4.36 -11.58
C ILE A 24 -9.71 -4.79 -13.05
N VAL A 25 -8.63 -4.52 -13.79
CA VAL A 25 -8.52 -4.90 -15.21
C VAL A 25 -8.67 -6.41 -15.38
N LEU A 26 -7.96 -7.20 -14.57
CA LEU A 26 -8.08 -8.66 -14.57
C LEU A 26 -9.49 -9.14 -14.20
N GLY A 27 -10.17 -8.45 -13.28
CA GLY A 27 -11.54 -8.77 -12.90
C GLY A 27 -12.59 -8.42 -13.95
N LEU A 28 -12.33 -7.43 -14.80
CA LEU A 28 -13.19 -7.08 -15.94
C LEU A 28 -13.00 -8.05 -17.11
N ASP A 29 -11.79 -8.57 -17.28
CA ASP A 29 -11.43 -9.52 -18.34
C ASP A 29 -11.70 -10.99 -17.96
N SER A 30 -11.83 -11.28 -16.66
CA SER A 30 -12.08 -12.65 -16.19
C SER A 30 -13.46 -13.17 -16.58
N SER A 31 -13.49 -14.07 -17.56
CA SER A 31 -14.60 -14.98 -17.86
C SER A 31 -14.51 -16.31 -17.07
N SER A 32 -13.56 -16.40 -16.13
CA SER A 32 -13.23 -17.59 -15.34
C SER A 32 -14.19 -17.79 -14.15
N PRO A 33 -14.87 -18.95 -14.05
CA PRO A 33 -15.76 -19.27 -12.93
C PRO A 33 -15.04 -19.44 -11.57
N ASP A 34 -13.74 -19.76 -11.58
CA ASP A 34 -12.97 -20.15 -10.39
C ASP A 34 -12.48 -18.95 -9.56
N GLN A 35 -12.38 -17.78 -10.18
CA GLN A 35 -12.15 -16.49 -9.52
C GLN A 35 -13.19 -15.51 -10.04
N GLY A 36 -14.33 -15.42 -9.35
CA GLY A 36 -15.38 -14.50 -9.75
C GLY A 36 -14.80 -13.09 -9.95
N GLY A 37 -14.88 -12.56 -11.18
CA GLY A 37 -14.27 -11.28 -11.54
C GLY A 37 -14.67 -10.12 -10.63
N GLY A 38 -15.88 -10.19 -10.06
CA GLY A 38 -16.33 -9.27 -9.02
C GLY A 38 -15.43 -9.24 -7.77
N SER A 39 -14.88 -10.38 -7.34
CA SER A 39 -13.94 -10.45 -6.22
C SER A 39 -12.63 -9.72 -6.53
N LEU A 40 -12.12 -9.85 -7.76
CA LEU A 40 -10.90 -9.15 -8.22
C LEU A 40 -11.13 -7.64 -8.29
N ILE A 41 -12.28 -7.20 -8.79
CA ILE A 41 -12.66 -5.78 -8.84
C ILE A 41 -12.72 -5.20 -7.42
N VAL A 42 -13.38 -5.89 -6.47
CA VAL A 42 -13.49 -5.44 -5.08
C VAL A 42 -12.10 -5.34 -4.42
N ARG A 43 -11.25 -6.35 -4.61
CA ARG A 43 -9.87 -6.32 -4.10
C ARG A 43 -9.07 -5.17 -4.70
N GLY A 44 -9.22 -4.94 -6.01
CA GLY A 44 -8.58 -3.81 -6.69
C GLY A 44 -9.03 -2.46 -6.15
N ALA A 45 -10.34 -2.27 -5.94
CA ALA A 45 -10.89 -1.06 -5.33
C ALA A 45 -10.38 -0.85 -3.89
N MET A 46 -10.31 -1.91 -3.08
CA MET A 46 -9.73 -1.84 -1.73
C MET A 46 -8.27 -1.38 -1.76
N LEU A 47 -7.46 -1.90 -2.69
CA LEU A 47 -6.05 -1.50 -2.82
C LEU A 47 -5.91 -0.04 -3.25
N ILE A 48 -6.77 0.46 -4.14
CA ILE A 48 -6.80 1.88 -4.50
C ILE A 48 -7.10 2.75 -3.27
N GLY A 49 -8.06 2.35 -2.43
CA GLY A 49 -8.35 3.03 -1.17
C GLY A 49 -7.15 3.02 -0.20
N LEU A 50 -6.51 1.87 -0.05
CA LEU A 50 -5.31 1.70 0.78
C LEU A 50 -4.12 2.52 0.27
N SER A 51 -3.98 2.70 -1.04
CA SER A 51 -2.99 3.60 -1.64
C SER A 51 -3.24 5.05 -1.22
N GLY A 52 -4.49 5.51 -1.24
CA GLY A 52 -4.85 6.84 -0.74
C GLY A 52 -4.44 7.05 0.72
N MET A 53 -4.67 6.03 1.57
CA MET A 53 -4.24 6.05 2.98
C MET A 53 -2.71 6.11 3.13
N ALA A 54 -1.96 5.35 2.33
CA ALA A 54 -0.49 5.41 2.32
C ALA A 54 0.04 6.77 1.80
N GLY A 55 -0.57 7.34 0.78
CA GLY A 55 -0.23 8.68 0.28
C GLY A 55 -0.49 9.76 1.33
N TYR A 56 -1.62 9.68 2.03
CA TYR A 56 -1.92 10.56 3.17
C TYR A 56 -0.86 10.40 4.28
N ALA A 57 -0.52 9.17 4.66
CA ALA A 57 0.51 8.89 5.65
C ALA A 57 1.87 9.51 5.27
N ALA A 58 2.27 9.42 4.00
CA ALA A 58 3.48 10.05 3.50
C ALA A 58 3.43 11.59 3.62
N SER A 59 2.28 12.21 3.35
CA SER A 59 2.11 13.66 3.46
C SER A 59 2.27 14.17 4.91
N ILE A 60 1.76 13.41 5.89
CA ILE A 60 1.81 13.79 7.32
C ILE A 60 3.05 13.27 8.05
N ALA A 61 3.87 12.41 7.43
CA ALA A 61 5.03 11.78 8.04
C ALA A 61 6.02 12.76 8.70
N SER A 62 6.12 13.98 8.17
CA SER A 62 6.99 15.01 8.74
C SER A 62 6.43 15.63 10.02
N ARG A 63 5.12 15.76 10.16
CA ARG A 63 4.47 16.40 11.33
C ARG A 63 4.07 15.37 12.39
N ARG A 64 3.65 14.18 11.96
CA ARG A 64 3.12 13.11 12.83
C ARG A 64 3.73 11.75 12.46
N PRO A 65 5.02 11.53 12.74
CA PRO A 65 5.73 10.32 12.31
C PRO A 65 5.15 9.02 12.90
N GLN A 66 4.67 9.03 14.16
CA GLN A 66 3.99 7.87 14.77
C GLN A 66 2.74 7.43 14.01
N GLN A 67 1.89 8.40 13.66
CA GLN A 67 0.67 8.10 12.91
C GLN A 67 1.04 7.58 11.52
N ALA A 68 1.99 8.21 10.82
CA ALA A 68 2.42 7.75 9.51
C ALA A 68 2.96 6.31 9.53
N THR A 69 3.83 5.95 10.49
CA THR A 69 4.34 4.59 10.64
C THR A 69 3.19 3.58 10.84
N LEU A 70 2.23 3.88 11.70
CA LEU A 70 1.05 3.01 11.90
C LEU A 70 0.24 2.84 10.62
N HIS A 71 -0.01 3.92 9.88
CA HIS A 71 -0.78 3.85 8.63
C HIS A 71 -0.05 3.01 7.58
N PHE A 72 1.27 3.18 7.42
CA PHE A 72 2.05 2.35 6.50
C PHE A 72 2.02 0.86 6.86
N THR A 73 2.15 0.53 8.15
CA THR A 73 2.06 -0.86 8.62
C THR A 73 0.67 -1.44 8.39
N VAL A 74 -0.39 -0.68 8.67
CA VAL A 74 -1.78 -1.11 8.43
C VAL A 74 -2.01 -1.36 6.93
N VAL A 75 -1.55 -0.46 6.06
CA VAL A 75 -1.65 -0.65 4.61
C VAL A 75 -0.87 -1.88 4.16
N ALA A 76 0.32 -2.11 4.71
CA ALA A 76 1.11 -3.30 4.39
C ALA A 76 0.39 -4.60 4.77
N ILE A 77 -0.20 -4.66 5.98
CA ILE A 77 -0.93 -5.84 6.47
C ILE A 77 -2.21 -6.07 5.65
N LEU A 78 -3.06 -5.04 5.54
CA LEU A 78 -4.35 -5.16 4.84
C LEU A 78 -4.15 -5.45 3.35
N GLY A 79 -3.19 -4.78 2.70
CA GLY A 79 -2.88 -5.04 1.30
C GLY A 79 -2.36 -6.47 1.06
N SER A 80 -1.61 -7.03 2.02
CA SER A 80 -1.12 -8.42 1.94
C SER A 80 -2.26 -9.44 2.05
N ILE A 81 -3.30 -9.13 2.83
CA ILE A 81 -4.51 -9.96 2.92
C ILE A 81 -5.32 -9.87 1.62
N VAL A 82 -5.45 -8.67 1.06
CA VAL A 82 -6.30 -8.39 -0.11
C VAL A 82 -5.70 -8.94 -1.42
N ALA A 83 -4.40 -8.74 -1.67
CA ALA A 83 -3.75 -9.13 -2.93
C ALA A 83 -2.79 -10.33 -2.83
N LEU A 84 -2.62 -10.93 -1.64
CA LEU A 84 -1.79 -12.12 -1.44
C LEU A 84 -0.41 -11.98 -2.10
N ARG A 85 -0.15 -12.78 -3.15
CA ARG A 85 1.15 -12.86 -3.84
C ARG A 85 1.51 -11.63 -4.68
N SER A 86 0.54 -10.85 -5.17
CA SER A 86 0.83 -9.69 -6.01
C SER A 86 1.24 -8.44 -5.22
N PHE A 87 1.11 -8.47 -3.88
CA PHE A 87 1.33 -7.28 -3.04
C PHE A 87 2.69 -7.22 -2.31
N TRP A 88 3.48 -8.30 -2.32
CA TRP A 88 4.67 -8.40 -1.46
C TRP A 88 5.67 -7.26 -1.64
N ILE A 89 5.91 -6.81 -2.88
CA ILE A 89 6.84 -5.72 -3.17
C ILE A 89 6.34 -4.40 -2.55
N ALA A 90 5.06 -4.09 -2.71
CA ALA A 90 4.45 -2.90 -2.12
C ALA A 90 4.49 -2.96 -0.58
N ALA A 91 4.17 -4.12 0.00
CA ALA A 91 4.23 -4.33 1.45
C ALA A 91 5.65 -4.10 2.01
N VAL A 92 6.68 -4.67 1.37
CA VAL A 92 8.08 -4.49 1.79
C VAL A 92 8.48 -3.02 1.73
N VAL A 93 8.15 -2.32 0.64
CA VAL A 93 8.46 -0.89 0.48
C VAL A 93 7.79 -0.05 1.57
N LEU A 94 6.54 -0.33 1.92
CA LEU A 94 5.81 0.36 2.98
C LEU A 94 6.40 0.08 4.37
N LEU A 95 6.84 -1.15 4.64
CA LEU A 95 7.49 -1.51 5.90
C LEU A 95 8.86 -0.84 6.04
N ILE A 96 9.64 -0.76 4.95
CA ILE A 96 10.90 -0.01 4.92
C ILE A 96 10.63 1.47 5.21
N ALA A 97 9.61 2.07 4.58
CA ALA A 97 9.22 3.45 4.84
C ALA A 97 8.84 3.67 6.32
N ALA A 98 8.03 2.79 6.89
CA ALA A 98 7.66 2.78 8.30
C ALA A 98 8.88 2.70 9.21
N PHE A 99 9.81 1.78 8.94
CA PHE A 99 11.03 1.60 9.71
C PHE A 99 11.93 2.83 9.65
N VAL A 100 12.18 3.38 8.47
CA VAL A 100 13.01 4.59 8.30
C VAL A 100 12.42 5.78 9.04
N ILE A 101 11.09 5.97 8.98
CA ILE A 101 10.42 7.08 9.69
C ILE A 101 10.48 6.87 11.21
N TYR A 102 10.35 5.63 11.68
CA TYR A 102 10.45 5.30 13.10
C TYR A 102 11.87 5.52 13.65
N SER A 103 12.89 5.01 12.96
CA SER A 103 14.29 5.09 13.38
C SER A 103 14.79 6.53 13.43
N ASN A 104 14.41 7.37 12.46
CA ASN A 104 14.72 8.81 12.47
C ASN A 104 14.10 9.60 13.61
N ARG A 105 13.17 9.00 14.35
CA ARG A 105 12.58 9.63 15.52
C ARG A 105 13.41 9.39 16.79
N ARG A 106 14.23 8.34 16.80
CA ARG A 106 15.06 7.94 17.95
C ARG A 106 16.50 8.46 17.86
N SER A 107 16.94 8.93 16.69
CA SER A 107 18.21 9.63 16.47
C SER A 107 18.06 11.14 16.68
#